data_AF-A0A3M1W329-F1
#
_entry.id   AF-A0A3M1W329-F1
#
_cell.length_a   1.000
_cell.length_b   1.000
_cell.length_c   1.000
_cell.angle_alpha   90.00
_cell.angle_beta   90.00
_cell.angle_gamma   90.00
#
_symmetry.space_group_name_H-M   'P 1'
#
loop_
_entity.id
_entity.type
_entity.pdbx_description
1 polymer ?
#
loop_
_entity_poly.entity_id
_entity_poly.type
_entity_poly.pdbx_seq_one_letter_code
_entity_poly.pdbx_strand_id
1 'polypeptide(L)' 'KMTEDVIQMIRVLYDAVGGARWYRRQPPPIKANCRGLRRDLIARHFPTAGRLRDYLDTFSWDRS' A
#
# COMPACT_ATOMS: atom_id res chain seq x y z
N LYS A 1 8.07 2.48 16.19
CA LYS A 1 9.09 2.83 15.17
C LYS A 1 8.88 2.07 13.85
N MET A 2 8.81 0.73 13.82
CA MET A 2 8.64 -0.04 12.57
C MET A 2 7.35 0.24 11.76
N THR A 3 6.25 0.61 12.42
CA THR A 3 4.97 0.89 11.73
C THR A 3 4.98 2.21 10.96
N GLU A 4 5.87 3.14 11.31
CA GLU A 4 5.99 4.41 10.60
C GLU A 4 6.54 4.19 9.19
N ASP A 5 7.58 3.36 9.07
CA ASP A 5 8.22 3.06 7.79
C ASP A 5 7.22 2.43 6.81
N VAL A 6 6.35 1.54 7.31
CA VAL A 6 5.23 0.95 6.54
C VAL A 6 4.28 2.03 6.03
N ILE A 7 3.90 2.98 6.89
CA ILE A 7 2.99 4.06 6.51
C ILE A 7 3.63 4.95 5.44
N GLN A 8 4.93 5.25 5.57
CA GLN A 8 5.66 6.02 4.57
C GLN A 8 5.77 5.27 3.23
N MET A 9 6.03 3.96 3.25
CA MET A 9 6.04 3.14 2.02
C MET A 9 4.67 3.13 1.32
N ILE A 10 3.58 2.98 2.07
CA ILE A 10 2.21 3.07 1.52
C ILE A 10 1.95 4.47 0.95
N ARG A 11 2.51 5.51 1.56
CA ARG A 11 2.42 6.88 1.04
C ARG A 11 3.13 7.02 -0.31
N VAL A 12 4.35 6.49 -0.42
CA VAL A 12 5.11 6.47 -1.68
C VAL A 12 4.35 5.70 -2.76
N LEU A 13 3.78 4.54 -2.44
CA LEU A 13 2.94 3.77 -3.38
C LEU A 13 1.74 4.60 -3.85
N TYR A 14 1.02 5.23 -2.91
CA TYR A 14 -0.13 6.07 -3.22
C TYR A 14 0.22 7.24 -4.15
N ASP A 15 1.34 7.92 -3.91
CA ASP A 15 1.80 9.03 -4.74
C ASP A 15 2.27 8.52 -6.12
N ALA A 16 2.98 7.39 -6.17
CA ALA A 16 3.45 6.77 -7.41
C ALA A 16 2.31 6.36 -8.36
N VAL A 17 1.16 5.94 -7.82
CA VAL A 17 -0.03 5.59 -8.63
C VAL A 17 -0.89 6.82 -8.98
N GLY A 18 -0.36 8.02 -8.82
CA GLY A 18 -1.01 9.28 -9.22
C GLY A 18 -1.81 9.98 -8.12
N GLY A 19 -1.63 9.56 -6.86
CA GLY A 19 -2.17 10.23 -5.68
C GLY A 19 -3.70 10.40 -5.72
N ALA A 20 -4.20 11.45 -5.09
CA ALA A 20 -5.64 11.67 -4.89
C ALA A 20 -6.43 11.69 -6.21
N ARG A 21 -5.82 12.25 -7.26
CA ARG A 21 -6.43 12.40 -8.59
C ARG A 21 -6.78 11.06 -9.23
N TRP A 22 -5.94 10.04 -9.01
CA TRP A 22 -6.07 8.73 -9.66
C TRP A 22 -6.46 7.61 -8.70
N TYR A 23 -6.30 7.79 -7.40
CA TYR A 23 -6.54 6.77 -6.38
C TYR A 23 -7.95 6.14 -6.47
N ARG A 24 -8.99 6.95 -6.75
CA ARG A 24 -10.35 6.44 -6.93
C ARG A 24 -10.48 5.44 -8.09
N ARG A 25 -9.64 5.57 -9.13
CA ARG A 25 -9.62 4.72 -10.33
C ARG A 25 -8.66 3.53 -10.21
N GLN A 26 -7.83 3.49 -9.17
CA GLN A 26 -6.89 2.41 -8.96
C GLN A 26 -7.60 1.06 -8.75
N PRO A 27 -6.98 -0.05 -9.17
CA PRO A 27 -7.59 -1.37 -9.07
C PRO A 27 -7.72 -1.80 -7.59
N PRO A 28 -8.62 -2.76 -7.29
CA PRO A 28 -8.86 -3.25 -5.94
C PRO A 28 -7.59 -3.59 -5.14
N PRO A 29 -6.56 -4.23 -5.73
CA PRO A 29 -5.36 -4.57 -4.98
C PRO A 29 -4.59 -3.34 -4.48
N ILE A 30 -4.46 -2.26 -5.27
CA ILE A 30 -3.82 -1.00 -4.82
C ILE A 30 -4.60 -0.36 -3.66
N LYS A 31 -5.93 -0.38 -3.74
CA LYS A 31 -6.80 0.14 -2.66
C LYS A 31 -6.72 -0.70 -1.40
N ALA A 32 -6.55 -2.02 -1.52
CA ALA A 32 -6.39 -2.93 -0.39
C ALA A 32 -5.09 -2.65 0.39
N ASN A 33 -4.02 -2.23 -0.27
CA ASN A 33 -2.79 -1.80 0.39
C ASN A 33 -2.94 -0.46 1.07
N CYS A 34 -3.44 0.52 0.33
CA CYS A 34 -3.53 1.89 0.82
C CYS A 34 -4.57 2.03 1.94
N ARG A 35 -5.64 1.21 1.96
CA ARG A 35 -6.72 1.22 2.97
C ARG A 35 -7.27 2.62 3.27
N GLY A 36 -7.36 3.46 2.23
CA GLY A 36 -7.80 4.85 2.37
C GLY A 36 -6.84 5.73 3.19
N LEU A 37 -5.56 5.36 3.25
CA LEU A 37 -4.48 6.02 3.99
C LEU A 37 -4.71 6.10 5.51
N ARG A 38 -5.59 5.25 6.04
CA ARG A 38 -5.89 5.17 7.47
C ARG A 38 -4.79 4.42 8.21
N ARG A 39 -4.01 5.14 9.01
CA ARG A 39 -2.84 4.62 9.75
C ARG A 39 -3.19 3.43 10.64
N ASP A 40 -4.33 3.47 11.31
CA ASP A 40 -4.83 2.39 12.17
C ASP A 40 -5.21 1.12 11.39
N LEU A 41 -5.70 1.28 10.17
CA LEU A 41 -6.01 0.14 9.28
C LEU A 41 -4.72 -0.41 8.66
N ILE A 42 -3.83 0.45 8.19
CA ILE A 42 -2.54 0.04 7.62
C ILE A 42 -1.72 -0.72 8.66
N ALA A 43 -1.59 -0.19 9.89
CA ALA A 43 -0.87 -0.83 10.98
C ALA A 43 -1.42 -2.21 11.36
N ARG A 44 -2.76 -2.37 11.35
CA ARG A 44 -3.42 -3.65 11.63
C ARG A 44 -3.20 -4.69 10.52
N HIS A 45 -3.04 -4.24 9.28
CA HIS A 45 -2.84 -5.13 8.13
C HIS A 45 -1.37 -5.48 7.91
N PHE A 46 -0.48 -4.50 8.12
CA PHE A 46 0.96 -4.59 7.99
C PHE A 46 1.62 -4.22 9.34
N PRO A 47 1.63 -5.15 10.31
CA PRO A 47 2.29 -4.92 11.59
C PRO A 47 3.80 -4.75 11.46
N THR A 48 4.40 -5.26 10.37
CA THR A 48 5.83 -5.15 10.06
C THR A 48 6.06 -4.84 8.57
N ALA A 49 7.21 -4.23 8.26
CA ALA A 49 7.64 -3.96 6.88
C ALA A 49 7.87 -5.23 6.05
N GLY A 50 8.24 -6.35 6.69
CA GLY A 50 8.37 -7.65 6.02
C GLY A 50 7.07 -8.10 5.36
N ARG A 51 5.94 -7.96 6.06
CA ARG A 51 4.63 -8.36 5.52
C ARG A 51 4.19 -7.50 4.32
N LEU A 52 4.60 -6.24 4.28
CA LEU A 52 4.38 -5.37 3.11
C LEU A 52 5.23 -5.86 1.92
N ARG A 53 6.48 -6.24 2.15
CA ARG A 53 7.36 -6.81 1.13
C ARG A 53 6.80 -8.11 0.55
N ASP A 54 6.40 -9.05 1.41
CA ASP A 54 5.81 -10.33 0.98
C ASP A 54 4.57 -10.11 0.09
N TYR A 55 3.76 -9.10 0.43
CA TYR A 55 2.58 -8.73 -0.34
C TYR A 55 2.94 -8.14 -1.71
N LEU A 56 3.97 -7.29 -1.77
CA LEU A 56 4.46 -6.74 -3.04
C LEU A 56 5.07 -7.84 -3.93
N ASP A 57 5.73 -8.83 -3.35
CA ASP A 57 6.27 -9.99 -4.07
C ASP A 57 5.16 -10.92 -4.59
N THR A 58 4.00 -10.98 -3.91
CA THR A 58 2.80 -11.69 -4.43
C THR A 58 2.04 -10.89 -5.47
N PHE A 59 2.32 -9.60 -5.59
CA PHE A 59 1.81 -8.75 -6.65
C PHE A 59 2.62 -9.00 -7.92
N SER A 60 2.45 -10.17 -8.53
CA SER A 60 2.86 -10.35 -9.92
C SER A 60 2.07 -9.34 -10.74
N TRP A 61 2.70 -8.23 -11.09
CA TRP A 61 2.23 -7.37 -12.17
C TRP A 61 2.36 -8.22 -13.43
N ASP A 62 1.35 -9.06 -13.63
CA ASP A 62 1.24 -9.87 -14.82
C ASP A 62 1.32 -8.90 -15.99
N ARG A 63 2.40 -9.03 -16.76
CA ARG A 63 2.61 -8.24 -17.96
C ARG A 63 1.65 -8.79 -19.01
N SER A 64 0.36 -8.50 -18.87
CA SER A 64 -0.63 -8.70 -19.93
C SER A 64 -0.72 -7.45 -20.79
#